data_AF-A0A257PH97-F1
#
_entry.id   AF-A0A257PH97-F1
#
_cell.length_a   1.000
_cell.length_b   1.000
_cell.length_c   1.000
_cell.angle_alpha   90.00
_cell.angle_beta   90.00
_cell.angle_gamma   90.00
#
_symmetry.space_group_name_H-M   'P 1'
#
loop_
_entity.id
_entity.type
_entity.pdbx_description
1 polymer ?
#
loop_
_entity_poly.entity_id
_entity_poly.type
_entity_poly.pdbx_seq_one_letter_code
_entity_poly.pdbx_strand_id
1 'polypeptide(L)' 'MALFAIALRAKDFLWATRIRNAPFHNKPKIAEMLTEHGHKLLPLSRYSPDFNPIEKAFAILKRQRIFSGKSVHELMASHF' A
#
# COMPACT_ATOMS: atom_id res chain seq x y z
N MET A 1 11.48 -40.78 -13.68
CA MET A 1 10.15 -40.25 -14.06
C MET A 1 9.70 -39.29 -12.98
N ALA A 2 10.05 -38.01 -13.15
CA ALA A 2 9.81 -36.95 -12.18
C ALA A 2 8.38 -36.44 -12.30
N LEU A 3 7.56 -36.66 -11.28
CA LEU A 3 6.30 -35.94 -11.10
C LEU A 3 6.61 -34.75 -10.19
N PHE A 4 6.93 -33.62 -10.83
CA PHE A 4 6.97 -32.31 -10.18
C PHE A 4 5.54 -31.93 -9.77
N ALA A 5 5.19 -32.18 -8.52
CA ALA A 5 4.01 -31.58 -7.90
C ALA A 5 4.30 -30.09 -7.71
N ILE A 6 3.77 -29.27 -8.63
CA ILE A 6 3.72 -27.81 -8.47
C ILE A 6 2.70 -27.52 -7.36
N ALA A 7 3.14 -27.60 -6.11
CA ALA A 7 2.46 -26.97 -4.99
C ALA A 7 2.80 -25.48 -5.05
N LEU A 8 2.03 -24.70 -5.83
CA LEU A 8 2.05 -23.23 -5.79
C LEU A 8 1.69 -22.82 -4.37
N ARG A 9 2.71 -22.54 -3.57
CA ARG A 9 2.54 -22.05 -2.21
C ARG A 9 2.39 -20.54 -2.38
N ALA A 10 1.35 -19.93 -1.84
CA ALA A 10 1.07 -18.48 -1.96
C ALA A 10 2.24 -17.54 -1.55
N LYS A 11 3.33 -18.09 -1.01
CA LYS A 11 4.63 -17.50 -0.73
C LYS A 11 5.40 -17.06 -1.99
N ASP A 12 5.07 -17.64 -3.14
CA ASP A 12 5.81 -17.44 -4.40
C ASP A 12 5.44 -16.12 -5.09
N PHE A 13 4.39 -15.43 -4.63
CA PHE A 13 4.05 -14.07 -5.05
C PHE A 13 4.51 -13.08 -3.97
N LEU A 14 5.76 -12.61 -4.06
CA LEU A 14 6.22 -11.50 -3.22
C LEU A 14 5.45 -10.23 -3.59
N TRP A 15 4.43 -9.90 -2.81
CA TRP A 15 3.76 -8.61 -2.91
C TRP A 15 4.67 -7.51 -2.35
N ALA A 16 4.82 -6.42 -3.08
CA ALA A 16 5.68 -5.32 -2.66
C ALA A 16 4.87 -4.23 -1.95
N THR A 17 5.27 -3.86 -0.74
CA THR A 17 4.64 -2.78 0.04
C THR A 17 5.55 -1.56 0.06
N ARG A 18 5.05 -0.42 -0.43
CA ARG A 18 5.79 0.84 -0.46
C ARG A 18 5.54 1.66 0.79
N ILE A 19 6.59 2.25 1.35
CA ILE A 19 6.47 3.17 2.49
C ILE A 19 7.20 4.49 2.21
N ARG A 20 6.61 5.62 2.64
CA ARG A 20 7.31 6.91 2.61
C ARG A 20 8.49 6.89 3.58
N ASN A 21 9.56 7.59 3.23
CA ASN A 21 10.70 7.77 4.13
C ASN A 21 10.40 8.84 5.20
N ALA A 22 9.54 8.48 6.16
CA ALA A 22 9.24 9.31 7.32
C ALA A 22 10.05 8.84 8.55
N PRO A 23 10.49 9.77 9.42
CA PRO A 23 11.34 9.43 10.57
C PRO A 23 10.59 8.63 11.65
N PHE A 24 9.28 8.75 11.74
CA PHE A 24 8.45 8.03 12.72
C PHE A 24 8.13 6.57 12.33
N HIS A 25 8.50 6.13 11.13
CA HIS A 25 8.34 4.72 10.74
C HIS A 25 9.44 3.86 11.37
N ASN A 26 9.07 2.90 12.22
CA ASN A 26 9.96 1.83 12.66
C ASN A 26 10.15 0.81 11.52
N LYS A 27 11.00 1.16 10.55
CA LYS A 27 11.24 0.37 9.32
C LYS A 27 11.65 -1.08 9.62
N PRO A 28 12.52 -1.38 10.61
CA PRO A 28 12.83 -2.77 10.97
C PRO A 28 11.59 -3.57 11.37
N LYS A 29 10.76 -3.03 12.28
CA LYS A 29 9.56 -3.74 12.75
C LYS A 29 8.55 -3.96 11.62
N ILE A 30 8.37 -2.95 10.77
CA ILE A 30 7.47 -3.04 9.61
C ILE A 30 7.99 -4.08 8.60
N ALA A 31 9.30 -4.13 8.35
CA ALA A 31 9.89 -5.10 7.44
C ALA A 31 9.71 -6.54 7.95
N GLU A 32 9.87 -6.78 9.25
CA GLU A 32 9.60 -8.06 9.90
C GLU A 32 8.15 -8.50 9.67
N MET A 33 7.19 -7.65 10.04
CA MET A 33 5.76 -7.93 9.88
C MET A 33 5.37 -8.18 8.42
N LEU A 34 5.94 -7.44 7.47
CA LEU A 34 5.69 -7.66 6.05
C LEU A 34 6.24 -9.01 5.57
N THR A 35 7.45 -9.36 6.01
CA THR A 35 8.11 -10.62 5.61
C THR A 35 7.32 -11.83 6.11
N GLU A 36 6.77 -11.78 7.33
CA GLU A 36 5.88 -12.82 7.89
C GLU A 36 4.66 -13.10 6.99
N HIS A 37 4.18 -12.06 6.28
CA HIS A 37 3.02 -12.14 5.38
C HIS A 37 3.41 -12.35 3.91
N GLY A 38 4.69 -12.61 3.61
CA GLY A 38 5.17 -12.79 2.23
C GLY A 38 5.34 -11.49 1.43
N HIS A 39 5.38 -10.33 2.11
CA HIS A 39 5.59 -9.03 1.49
C HIS A 39 7.05 -8.55 1.58
N LYS A 40 7.48 -7.77 0.59
CA LYS A 40 8.76 -7.04 0.63
C LYS A 40 8.52 -5.56 0.92
N LEU A 41 9.26 -5.00 1.88
CA LEU A 41 9.29 -3.56 2.10
C LEU A 41 10.12 -2.87 1.01
N LEU A 42 9.51 -1.91 0.31
CA LEU A 42 10.17 -1.02 -0.64
C LEU A 42 10.19 0.41 -0.11
N PRO A 43 11.37 0.97 0.25
CA PRO A 43 11.46 2.37 0.63
C PRO A 43 11.25 3.25 -0.61
N LEU A 44 10.41 4.29 -0.45
CA LEU A 44 10.32 5.35 -1.44
C LEU A 44 11.46 6.36 -1.27
N SER A 45 11.97 6.89 -2.39
CA SER A 45 12.88 8.03 -2.39
C SER A 45 12.24 9.25 -1.72
N ARG A 46 13.07 10.16 -1.19
CA ARG A 46 12.60 11.42 -0.60
C ARG A 46 11.91 12.26 -1.68
N TYR A 47 10.83 12.95 -1.29
CA TYR A 47 10.06 13.85 -2.16
C TYR A 47 9.57 13.20 -3.46
N SER A 48 9.08 11.96 -3.36
CA SER A 48 8.63 11.16 -4.51
C SER A 48 7.12 10.86 -4.46
N PRO A 49 6.25 11.88 -4.35
CA PRO A 49 4.80 11.67 -4.27
C PRO A 49 4.24 10.98 -5.53
N ASP A 50 4.82 11.24 -6.70
CA ASP A 50 4.37 10.65 -7.97
C ASP A 50 4.53 9.13 -8.02
N PHE A 51 5.43 8.58 -7.20
CA PHE A 51 5.68 7.14 -7.09
C PHE A 51 4.80 6.45 -6.03
N ASN A 52 3.86 7.18 -5.43
CA ASN A 52 2.94 6.67 -4.42
C ASN A 52 1.49 6.76 -4.92
N PRO A 53 0.89 5.68 -5.44
CA PRO A 53 -0.45 5.71 -6.02
C PRO A 53 -1.56 6.25 -5.11
N ILE A 54 -1.38 6.18 -3.78
CA ILE A 54 -2.35 6.71 -2.81
C ILE A 54 -2.50 8.24 -2.90
N GLU A 55 -1.47 8.96 -3.37
CA GLU A 55 -1.54 10.43 -3.53
C GLU A 55 -2.63 10.81 -4.55
N LYS A 56 -2.80 10.00 -5.61
CA LYS A 56 -3.89 10.19 -6.58
C LYS A 56 -5.26 9.96 -5.95
N ALA A 57 -5.39 8.94 -5.09
CA ALA A 57 -6.63 8.68 -4.35
C ALA A 57 -6.98 9.86 -3.43
N PHE A 58 -5.99 10.39 -2.69
CA PHE A 58 -6.20 11.58 -1.86
C PHE A 58 -6.54 12.83 -2.67
N ALA A 59 -5.94 13.03 -3.84
CA ALA A 59 -6.27 14.15 -4.73
C ALA A 59 -7.74 14.08 -5.19
N ILE A 60 -8.22 12.89 -5.55
CA ILE A 60 -9.61 12.65 -5.93
C ILE A 60 -10.54 12.93 -4.74
N LEU A 61 -10.25 12.36 -3.57
CA LEU A 61 -11.06 12.55 -2.36
C LEU A 61 -11.12 14.03 -1.95
N LYS A 62 -9.99 14.73 -1.99
CA LYS A 62 -9.92 16.17 -1.71
C LYS A 62 -10.79 16.96 -2.68
N ARG A 63 -10.73 16.64 -3.97
CA ARG A 63 -11.57 17.28 -5.00
C ARG A 63 -13.05 17.06 -4.70
N GLN A 64 -13.47 15.83 -4.47
CA GLN A 64 -14.86 15.50 -4.14
C GLN A 64 -15.34 16.25 -2.90
N ARG A 65 -14.52 16.34 -1.85
CA ARG A 65 -14.84 17.10 -0.63
C ARG A 65 -15.05 18.58 -0.90
N ILE A 66 -14.16 19.21 -1.68
CA ILE A 66 -14.24 20.65 -1.99
C ILE A 66 -15.54 20.96 -2.75
N PHE A 67 -15.94 20.12 -3.71
CA PHE A 67 -17.10 20.41 -4.56
C PHE A 67 -18.43 19.92 -4.01
N SER A 68 -18.45 18.92 -3.13
CA SER A 68 -19.68 18.38 -2.56
C SER A 68 -20.12 19.04 -1.25
N GLY A 69 -19.18 19.70 -0.54
CA GLY A 69 -19.41 20.19 0.82
C GLY A 69 -19.58 19.09 1.88
N LYS A 70 -19.50 17.82 1.50
CA LYS A 70 -19.64 16.66 2.38
C LYS A 70 -18.38 16.43 3.21
N SER A 71 -18.56 15.89 4.41
CA SER A 71 -17.47 15.35 5.22
C SER A 71 -16.79 14.16 4.53
N VAL A 72 -15.57 13.83 4.96
CA VAL A 72 -14.86 12.64 4.47
C VAL A 72 -15.66 11.37 4.77
N HIS A 73 -16.29 11.30 5.93
CA HIS A 73 -17.11 10.15 6.33
C HIS A 73 -18.28 9.93 5.36
N GLU A 74 -19.05 10.97 5.05
CA GLU A 74 -20.17 10.89 4.10
C GLU A 74 -19.71 10.52 2.68
N LEU A 75 -18.52 10.98 2.27
CA LEU A 75 -17.95 10.60 0.98
C LEU A 75 -17.60 9.11 0.95
N MET A 76 -16.95 8.61 2.00
CA MET A 76 -16.57 7.20 2.09
C MET A 76 -17.78 6.28 2.18
N ALA A 77 -18.78 6.63 3.00
CA ALA A 77 -20.01 5.87 3.16
C ALA A 77 -20.86 5.77 1.88
N SER A 78 -20.63 6.66 0.90
CA SER A 78 -21.35 6.62 -0.39
C SER A 78 -20.77 5.65 -1.42
N HIS A 79 -19.66 4.99 -1.11
CA HIS A 79 -18.93 4.09 -2.03
C HIS A 79 -18.83 2.64 -1.51
N PHE A 80 -19.41 2.35 -0.35
CA PHE A 80 -19.55 1.01 0.25
C PHE A 80 -21.02 0.75 0.55
#